data_AF-A0A947FVG0-F1
#
_entry.id   AF-A0A947FVG0-F1
#
_cell.length_a   1.000
_cell.length_b   1.000
_cell.length_c   1.000
_cell.angle_alpha   90.00
_cell.angle_beta   90.00
_cell.angle_gamma   90.00
#
_symmetry.space_group_name_H-M   'P 1'
#
loop_
_entity.id
_entity.type
_entity.pdbx_description
1 polymer ?
#
loop_
_entity_poly.entity_id
_entity_poly.type
_entity_poly.pdbx_seq_one_letter_code
_entity_poly.pdbx_strand_id
1 'polypeptide(L)'
;VGSPALASSRNSISDVQWDLMLEASNDPPELEPTTHIGYALGHARVATDEGSDWPLNGWAISESPKAGDNPPSCLDGGCSDNRSVREPHLLAELNEDGELRDLVLSFARELVSDPSERDLFGIQLVRPVGSPATSLTLPGAATLSPAQIPDCVSLRDPSLIPVDPEAQEGYWLMFTCIDGAGAAMEIHAVRISRALEVVREGGGPMRRVLLVASELGPFAAAGIRSPEPVISFEKDGMRLRIWFLAQAEPGEWGVALAEARTHDTAVLAFELPEPVPFLVNPIISSTSTLVRSGCLGEDCTITGIAVTPRADDPDRLRFVLARRLYLPEGDPTDQLIPLEQTWSKP
;
A
#
# COMPACT_ATOMS: atom_id res chain seq x y z
N VAL A 1 0.12 11.78 -8.94
CA VAL A 1 -0.67 10.82 -8.13
C VAL A 1 0.01 9.46 -8.22
N GLY A 2 0.25 8.81 -7.10
CA GLY A 2 0.99 7.54 -7.05
C GLY A 2 0.19 6.40 -6.42
N SER A 3 0.83 5.62 -5.55
CA SER A 3 0.25 4.42 -4.93
C SER A 3 -1.09 4.71 -4.21
N PRO A 4 -2.16 3.95 -4.52
CA PRO A 4 -3.44 4.06 -3.83
C PRO A 4 -3.47 3.20 -2.56
N ALA A 5 -4.34 3.55 -1.63
CA ALA A 5 -4.79 2.72 -0.52
C ALA A 5 -6.31 2.72 -0.50
N LEU A 6 -6.92 1.56 -0.26
CA LEU A 6 -8.37 1.42 -0.24
C LEU A 6 -8.81 0.64 0.99
N ALA A 7 -9.83 1.13 1.68
CA ALA A 7 -10.52 0.42 2.74
C ALA A 7 -12.03 0.52 2.56
N SER A 8 -12.75 -0.45 3.11
CA SER A 8 -14.22 -0.45 3.15
C SER A 8 -14.73 -0.79 4.53
N SER A 9 -15.88 -0.21 4.89
CA SER A 9 -16.57 -0.45 6.17
C SER A 9 -18.06 -0.17 6.01
N ARG A 10 -18.91 -0.74 6.88
CA ARG A 10 -20.32 -0.32 6.98
C ARG A 10 -20.44 0.94 7.85
N ASN A 11 -21.39 1.82 7.54
CA ASN A 11 -21.72 2.96 8.41
C ASN A 11 -23.24 2.98 8.71
N SER A 12 -23.67 3.81 9.66
CA SER A 12 -25.05 3.82 10.15
C SER A 12 -26.10 4.41 9.19
N ILE A 13 -25.68 4.96 8.04
CA ILE A 13 -26.54 5.69 7.10
C ILE A 13 -26.55 5.03 5.70
N SER A 14 -25.51 4.27 5.36
CA SER A 14 -25.30 3.56 4.09
C SER A 14 -24.68 2.19 4.32
N ASP A 15 -24.99 1.22 3.48
CA ASP A 15 -24.51 -0.15 3.67
C ASP A 15 -22.99 -0.29 3.50
N VAL A 16 -22.36 0.51 2.62
CA VAL A 16 -20.90 0.51 2.45
C VAL A 16 -20.33 1.91 2.32
N GLN A 17 -19.33 2.20 3.15
CA GLN A 17 -18.43 3.33 3.06
C GLN A 17 -17.08 2.89 2.51
N TRP A 18 -16.55 3.69 1.59
CA TRP A 18 -15.25 3.51 0.96
C TRP A 18 -14.33 4.67 1.33
N ASP A 19 -13.11 4.33 1.75
CA ASP A 19 -12.04 5.26 2.09
C ASP A 19 -10.88 5.03 1.13
N LEU A 20 -10.57 6.02 0.29
CA LEU A 20 -9.48 5.99 -0.69
C LEU A 20 -8.42 7.02 -0.28
N MET A 21 -7.18 6.58 -0.09
CA MET A 21 -6.03 7.46 0.05
C MET A 21 -5.07 7.31 -1.11
N LEU A 22 -4.38 8.41 -1.44
CA LEU A 22 -3.47 8.49 -2.57
C LEU A 22 -2.30 9.40 -2.22
N GLU A 23 -1.09 9.05 -2.61
CA GLU A 23 -0.01 10.02 -2.61
C GLU A 23 -0.14 10.99 -3.80
N ALA A 24 0.21 12.26 -3.57
CA ALA A 24 0.18 13.31 -4.56
C ALA A 24 1.33 14.31 -4.38
N SER A 25 1.76 14.89 -5.50
CA SER A 25 2.68 16.02 -5.60
C SER A 25 2.27 16.89 -6.79
N ASN A 26 2.70 18.16 -6.78
CA ASN A 26 2.56 19.06 -7.93
C ASN A 26 3.70 18.93 -8.93
N ASP A 27 4.83 18.33 -8.51
CA ASP A 27 5.96 18.09 -9.38
C ASP A 27 5.89 16.68 -9.98
N PRO A 28 6.28 16.51 -11.27
CA PRO A 28 6.32 15.20 -11.89
C PRO A 28 7.38 14.30 -11.21
N PRO A 29 7.05 13.06 -10.80
CA PRO A 29 8.00 12.11 -10.21
C PRO A 29 9.28 11.88 -11.04
N GLU A 30 9.23 12.12 -12.34
CA GLU A 30 10.37 12.05 -13.25
C GLU A 30 11.51 13.01 -12.88
N LEU A 31 11.25 14.03 -12.05
CA LEU A 31 12.26 14.95 -11.55
C LEU A 31 13.01 14.42 -10.32
N GLU A 32 12.50 13.40 -9.61
CA GLU A 32 13.11 12.79 -8.41
C GLU A 32 14.61 12.45 -8.57
N PRO A 33 15.11 11.99 -9.75
CA PRO A 33 16.53 11.75 -9.93
C PRO A 33 17.43 13.00 -9.85
N THR A 34 16.85 14.20 -9.99
CA THR A 34 17.55 15.47 -10.15
C THR A 34 17.16 16.56 -9.16
N THR A 35 16.00 16.43 -8.51
CA THR A 35 15.52 17.35 -7.48
C THR A 35 14.73 16.58 -6.43
N HIS A 36 14.77 17.05 -5.20
CA HIS A 36 13.89 16.55 -4.15
C HIS A 36 12.42 16.91 -4.48
N ILE A 37 11.51 15.94 -4.31
CA ILE A 37 10.06 16.12 -4.47
C ILE A 37 9.34 15.74 -3.17
N GLY A 38 8.55 16.68 -2.66
CA GLY A 38 7.66 16.44 -1.54
C GLY A 38 6.33 15.81 -1.96
N TYR A 39 5.83 14.88 -1.16
CA TYR A 39 4.54 14.21 -1.35
C TYR A 39 3.67 14.26 -0.09
N ALA A 40 2.35 14.25 -0.28
CA ALA A 40 1.36 14.09 0.79
C ALA A 40 0.30 13.08 0.40
N LEU A 41 -0.43 12.65 1.42
CA LEU A 41 -1.55 11.75 1.28
C LEU A 41 -2.85 12.53 1.16
N GLY A 42 -3.47 12.50 -0.01
CA GLY A 42 -4.87 12.88 -0.19
C GLY A 42 -5.78 11.77 0.33
N HIS A 43 -6.90 12.14 0.93
CA HIS A 43 -7.94 11.21 1.37
C HIS A 43 -9.27 11.65 0.79
N ALA A 44 -10.07 10.69 0.37
CA ALA A 44 -11.45 10.92 0.03
C ALA A 44 -12.31 9.75 0.53
N ARG A 45 -13.60 10.04 0.72
CA ARG A 45 -14.56 9.11 1.30
C ARG A 45 -15.87 9.19 0.54
N VAL A 46 -16.42 8.04 0.19
CA VAL A 46 -17.71 7.95 -0.50
C VAL A 46 -18.55 6.84 0.13
N ALA A 47 -19.86 7.08 0.21
CA ALA A 47 -20.85 6.11 0.69
C ALA A 47 -21.69 5.61 -0.50
N THR A 48 -22.00 4.32 -0.49
CA THR A 48 -22.79 3.63 -1.53
C THR A 48 -23.82 2.70 -0.89
N ASP A 49 -24.96 2.51 -1.56
CA ASP A 49 -25.97 1.52 -1.17
C ASP A 49 -25.46 0.08 -1.40
N GLU A 50 -26.02 -0.91 -0.71
CA GLU A 50 -25.65 -2.34 -0.85
C GLU A 50 -25.70 -2.79 -2.31
N GLY A 51 -24.67 -3.55 -2.73
CA GLY A 51 -24.61 -4.09 -4.09
C GLY A 51 -24.42 -3.06 -5.21
N SER A 52 -24.39 -1.76 -4.90
CA SER A 52 -24.23 -0.70 -5.90
C SER A 52 -22.82 -0.69 -6.50
N ASP A 53 -22.75 -0.24 -7.75
CA ASP A 53 -21.49 0.01 -8.43
C ASP A 53 -20.75 1.20 -7.81
N TRP A 54 -19.43 1.14 -7.89
CA TRP A 54 -18.55 2.20 -7.42
C TRP A 54 -18.86 3.52 -8.14
N PRO A 55 -18.98 4.65 -7.41
CA PRO A 55 -19.13 5.95 -8.04
C PRO A 55 -17.83 6.30 -8.77
N LEU A 56 -17.85 6.06 -10.09
CA LEU A 56 -16.78 6.43 -11.03
C LEU A 56 -16.64 7.96 -11.15
N ASN A 57 -17.71 8.70 -10.83
CA ASN A 57 -17.77 10.15 -10.82
C ASN A 57 -18.07 10.63 -9.40
N GLY A 58 -17.34 11.64 -8.92
CA GLY A 58 -17.70 12.29 -7.65
C GLY A 58 -16.82 11.93 -6.45
N TRP A 59 -15.58 11.51 -6.67
CA TRP A 59 -14.53 11.75 -5.68
C TRP A 59 -14.33 13.26 -5.62
N ALA A 60 -15.20 13.95 -4.87
CA ALA A 60 -14.97 15.32 -4.49
C ALA A 60 -13.64 15.30 -3.74
N ILE A 61 -12.62 15.87 -4.38
CA ILE A 61 -11.31 16.14 -3.78
C ILE A 61 -11.62 16.65 -2.38
N SER A 62 -11.28 15.89 -1.33
CA SER A 62 -11.41 16.47 -0.01
C SER A 62 -10.50 17.69 -0.02
N GLU A 63 -11.02 18.84 0.39
CA GLU A 63 -10.29 20.11 0.34
C GLU A 63 -8.95 19.95 1.07
N SER A 64 -7.85 19.81 0.31
CA SER A 64 -6.45 19.69 0.74
C SER A 64 -5.93 18.28 1.11
N PRO A 65 -4.60 18.02 1.03
CA PRO A 65 -3.98 16.77 1.51
C PRO A 65 -4.18 16.60 3.03
N LYS A 66 -4.04 15.37 3.56
CA LYS A 66 -4.41 15.00 4.94
C LYS A 66 -3.44 14.10 5.71
N ALA A 67 -2.20 14.00 5.26
CA ALA A 67 -1.07 13.68 6.14
C ALA A 67 0.16 14.46 5.65
N GLY A 68 0.79 15.23 6.54
CA GLY A 68 2.02 15.96 6.21
C GLY A 68 1.86 17.25 5.39
N ASP A 69 0.78 18.00 5.52
CA ASP A 69 0.63 19.26 4.78
C ASP A 69 1.85 20.20 4.94
N ASN A 70 2.41 20.84 3.89
CA ASN A 70 1.93 20.96 2.50
C ASN A 70 2.97 20.43 1.50
N PRO A 71 2.57 19.53 0.59
CA PRO A 71 3.26 19.36 -0.69
C PRO A 71 2.29 19.49 -1.86
N PRO A 72 2.07 20.75 -2.26
CA PRO A 72 1.80 21.14 -3.64
C PRO A 72 3.00 21.94 -4.18
N SER A 73 4.20 21.33 -4.21
CA SER A 73 5.53 21.95 -4.42
C SER A 73 5.79 23.16 -3.48
N CYS A 74 6.92 23.25 -2.78
CA CYS A 74 7.16 24.31 -1.79
C CYS A 74 7.39 25.71 -2.44
N LEU A 75 6.35 26.26 -3.08
CA LEU A 75 6.25 27.35 -4.08
C LEU A 75 6.95 28.69 -3.83
N ASP A 76 7.66 28.92 -2.71
CA ASP A 76 8.43 30.15 -2.43
C ASP A 76 9.75 29.92 -1.64
N GLY A 77 10.33 28.70 -1.67
CA GLY A 77 11.76 28.52 -1.33
C GLY A 77 12.12 28.03 0.07
N GLY A 78 11.35 27.11 0.65
CA GLY A 78 11.86 26.32 1.77
C GLY A 78 10.87 25.27 2.24
N CYS A 79 11.07 24.01 1.84
CA CYS A 79 10.44 22.91 2.56
C CYS A 79 11.08 22.88 3.96
N SER A 80 10.31 23.15 5.02
CA SER A 80 10.83 22.96 6.38
C SER A 80 11.08 21.48 6.63
N ASP A 81 12.11 21.17 7.41
CA ASP A 81 12.62 19.82 7.69
C ASP A 81 11.51 18.74 7.71
N ASN A 82 11.50 17.92 6.66
CA ASN A 82 10.95 16.56 6.59
C ASN A 82 9.51 16.30 6.97
N ARG A 83 8.61 16.18 5.98
CA ARG A 83 7.44 15.27 6.03
C ARG A 83 6.97 14.78 4.66
N SER A 84 7.84 14.53 3.67
CA SER A 84 7.37 13.82 2.47
C SER A 84 6.83 12.46 2.90
N VAL A 85 5.55 12.20 2.60
CA VAL A 85 4.83 10.98 2.95
C VAL A 85 4.18 10.38 1.72
N ARG A 86 4.34 9.07 1.60
CA ARG A 86 4.13 8.33 0.36
C ARG A 86 3.60 6.94 0.63
N GLU A 87 3.05 6.33 -0.42
CA GLU A 87 2.66 4.92 -0.42
C GLU A 87 1.78 4.56 0.79
N PRO A 88 0.58 5.17 0.90
CA PRO A 88 -0.31 4.88 2.00
C PRO A 88 -0.79 3.42 1.94
N HIS A 89 -1.15 2.88 3.10
CA HIS A 89 -2.00 1.71 3.24
C HIS A 89 -2.99 1.93 4.39
N LEU A 90 -4.22 1.49 4.17
CA LEU A 90 -5.32 1.62 5.12
C LEU A 90 -5.80 0.25 5.55
N LEU A 91 -5.62 -0.06 6.84
CA LEU A 91 -6.22 -1.23 7.46
C LEU A 91 -7.45 -0.80 8.26
N ALA A 92 -8.64 -1.11 7.74
CA ALA A 92 -9.90 -1.00 8.49
C ALA A 92 -10.08 -2.23 9.39
N GLU A 93 -10.25 -1.98 10.68
CA GLU A 93 -10.65 -3.02 11.63
C GLU A 93 -12.15 -3.00 11.78
N LEU A 94 -12.80 -4.10 11.41
CA LEU A 94 -14.24 -4.21 11.37
C LEU A 94 -14.76 -5.03 12.56
N ASN A 95 -15.98 -4.74 13.01
CA ASN A 95 -16.72 -5.65 13.90
C ASN A 95 -17.39 -6.77 13.09
N GLU A 96 -18.11 -7.67 13.77
CA GLU A 96 -18.81 -8.80 13.12
C GLU A 96 -19.87 -8.36 12.10
N ASP A 97 -20.44 -7.16 12.28
CA ASP A 97 -21.42 -6.56 11.37
C ASP A 97 -20.76 -5.82 10.20
N GLY A 98 -19.42 -5.78 10.13
CA GLY A 98 -18.66 -5.08 9.10
C GLY A 98 -18.53 -3.57 9.31
N GLU A 99 -18.96 -3.05 10.47
CA GLU A 99 -18.82 -1.64 10.82
C GLU A 99 -17.39 -1.30 11.26
N LEU A 100 -16.95 -0.08 10.96
CA LEU A 100 -15.62 0.39 11.33
C LEU A 100 -15.47 0.51 12.85
N ARG A 101 -14.60 -0.30 13.44
CA ARG A 101 -14.21 -0.21 14.85
C ARG A 101 -12.99 0.68 15.04
N ASP A 102 -12.00 0.52 14.17
CA ASP A 102 -10.73 1.25 14.22
C ASP A 102 -10.12 1.34 12.81
N LEU A 103 -9.19 2.27 12.63
CA LEU A 103 -8.45 2.44 11.38
C LEU A 103 -6.97 2.58 11.71
N VAL A 104 -6.12 1.86 11.00
CA VAL A 104 -4.67 2.02 11.08
C VAL A 104 -4.15 2.46 9.72
N LEU A 105 -3.43 3.57 9.72
CA LEU A 105 -2.77 4.11 8.53
C LEU A 105 -1.27 3.85 8.64
N SER A 106 -0.70 3.26 7.60
CA SER A 106 0.74 3.14 7.40
C SER A 106 1.16 3.88 6.14
N PHE A 107 2.37 4.47 6.14
CA PHE A 107 2.95 5.13 4.97
C PHE A 107 4.46 5.22 5.08
N ALA A 108 5.12 5.30 3.93
CA ALA A 108 6.53 5.63 3.83
C ALA A 108 6.71 7.10 4.21
N ARG A 109 7.63 7.38 5.12
CA ARG A 109 7.96 8.72 5.61
C ARG A 109 9.44 8.99 5.40
N GLU A 110 9.72 10.10 4.75
CA GLU A 110 11.08 10.57 4.55
C GLU A 110 11.80 10.86 5.88
N LEU A 111 13.08 10.47 5.94
CA LEU A 111 13.96 10.60 7.12
C LEU A 111 15.05 11.67 6.96
N VAL A 112 15.15 12.28 5.77
CA VAL A 112 16.35 12.97 5.28
C VAL A 112 16.54 14.37 5.87
N SER A 113 17.52 14.62 6.72
CA SER A 113 17.76 15.99 7.24
C SER A 113 18.49 16.94 6.27
N ASP A 114 18.97 16.45 5.12
CA ASP A 114 19.73 17.22 4.12
C ASP A 114 19.14 17.02 2.70
N PRO A 115 18.69 18.08 2.00
CA PRO A 115 18.12 17.99 0.65
C PRO A 115 19.01 17.35 -0.43
N SER A 116 20.30 17.15 -0.14
CA SER A 116 21.26 16.47 -1.01
C SER A 116 21.38 14.96 -0.76
N GLU A 117 20.89 14.46 0.37
CA GLU A 117 20.74 13.03 0.64
C GLU A 117 19.47 12.52 -0.06
N ARG A 118 19.59 11.41 -0.79
CA ARG A 118 18.47 10.87 -1.59
C ARG A 118 17.43 10.22 -0.68
N ASP A 119 16.14 10.49 -0.89
CA ASP A 119 14.98 9.59 -0.74
C ASP A 119 15.11 8.39 0.23
N LEU A 120 15.52 8.63 1.47
CA LEU A 120 15.55 7.63 2.53
C LEU A 120 14.22 7.65 3.28
N PHE A 121 13.51 6.54 3.26
CA PHE A 121 12.19 6.40 3.89
C PHE A 121 12.24 5.38 5.02
N GLY A 122 11.63 5.74 6.14
CA GLY A 122 11.18 4.82 7.17
C GLY A 122 9.67 4.61 7.05
N ILE A 123 9.12 3.77 7.90
CA ILE A 123 7.67 3.53 7.93
C ILE A 123 7.09 4.19 9.17
N GLN A 124 6.01 4.94 8.97
CA GLN A 124 5.21 5.52 10.03
C GLN A 124 3.88 4.79 10.13
N LEU A 125 3.51 4.43 11.36
CA LEU A 125 2.18 3.92 11.70
C LEU A 125 1.45 4.94 12.57
N VAL A 126 0.16 5.16 12.30
CA VAL A 126 -0.70 6.02 13.11
C VAL A 126 -2.13 5.49 13.14
N ARG A 127 -2.85 5.76 14.24
CA ARG A 127 -4.32 5.67 14.27
C ARG A 127 -4.88 7.06 14.00
N PRO A 128 -5.47 7.32 12.81
CA PRO A 128 -6.11 8.60 12.56
C PRO A 128 -7.27 8.82 13.53
N VAL A 129 -7.28 9.99 14.18
CA VAL A 129 -8.37 10.42 15.06
C VAL A 129 -9.07 11.61 14.42
N GLY A 130 -10.39 11.53 14.27
CA GLY A 130 -11.20 12.61 13.72
C GLY A 130 -11.80 12.30 12.36
N SER A 131 -12.28 13.36 11.68
CA SER A 131 -12.88 13.22 10.35
C SER A 131 -11.78 13.07 9.27
N PRO A 132 -12.13 12.56 8.07
CA PRO A 132 -11.25 12.57 6.89
C PRO A 132 -10.52 13.88 6.65
N ALA A 133 -11.13 15.01 7.05
CA ALA A 133 -10.58 16.34 6.84
C ALA A 133 -9.54 16.78 7.89
N THR A 134 -9.28 15.97 8.92
CA THR A 134 -8.44 16.35 10.05
C THR A 134 -6.98 16.04 9.75
N SER A 135 -6.09 17.04 9.86
CA SER A 135 -4.65 16.83 9.69
C SER A 135 -4.08 15.88 10.75
N LEU A 136 -3.20 14.98 10.31
CA LEU A 136 -2.54 14.02 11.21
C LEU A 136 -1.32 14.63 11.91
N THR A 137 -1.30 14.55 13.24
CA THR A 137 -0.10 14.87 14.02
C THR A 137 0.81 13.64 14.06
N LEU A 138 1.97 13.74 13.40
CA LEU A 138 2.94 12.65 13.34
C LEU A 138 3.93 12.70 14.51
N PRO A 139 4.30 11.54 15.09
CA PRO A 139 5.43 11.45 16.02
C PRO A 139 6.73 11.99 15.39
N GLY A 140 7.68 12.42 16.22
CA GLY A 140 8.96 12.95 15.73
C GLY A 140 9.79 11.92 14.96
N ALA A 141 9.82 10.68 15.42
CA ALA A 141 10.53 9.57 14.80
C ALA A 141 9.58 8.62 14.04
N ALA A 142 10.07 8.00 12.97
CA ALA A 142 9.36 6.92 12.29
C ALA A 142 9.20 5.70 13.20
N THR A 143 8.13 4.92 13.00
CA THR A 143 7.87 3.69 13.74
C THR A 143 8.94 2.63 13.45
N LEU A 144 9.34 2.51 12.19
CA LEU A 144 10.40 1.62 11.74
C LEU A 144 11.40 2.39 10.87
N SER A 145 12.69 2.26 11.17
CA SER A 145 13.79 2.90 10.43
C SER A 145 14.58 1.86 9.62
N PRO A 146 15.10 2.21 8.42
CA PRO A 146 16.00 1.34 7.66
C PRO A 146 17.17 0.81 8.48
N ALA A 147 17.72 1.62 9.40
CA ALA A 147 18.84 1.23 10.26
C ALA A 147 18.53 0.03 11.18
N GLN A 148 17.25 -0.32 11.36
CA GLN A 148 16.83 -1.48 12.14
C GLN A 148 16.68 -2.75 11.30
N ILE A 149 16.75 -2.64 9.98
CA ILE A 149 16.55 -3.73 9.04
C ILE A 149 17.85 -3.95 8.26
N PRO A 150 18.58 -5.07 8.51
CA PRO A 150 19.78 -5.39 7.76
C PRO A 150 19.54 -5.35 6.25
N ASP A 151 20.51 -4.77 5.55
CA ASP A 151 20.62 -4.68 4.08
C ASP A 151 19.62 -3.74 3.37
N CYS A 152 18.61 -3.23 4.08
CA CYS A 152 17.71 -2.22 3.54
C CYS A 152 18.26 -0.80 3.77
N VAL A 153 18.42 -0.03 2.69
CA VAL A 153 18.77 1.40 2.78
C VAL A 153 17.54 2.29 2.90
N SER A 154 16.39 1.86 2.38
CA SER A 154 15.12 2.57 2.41
C SER A 154 13.95 1.59 2.52
N LEU A 155 12.89 1.97 3.23
CA LEU A 155 11.69 1.16 3.45
C LEU A 155 10.50 1.80 2.73
N ARG A 156 9.84 1.05 1.85
CA ARG A 156 8.79 1.54 0.96
C ARG A 156 7.56 0.64 0.99
N ASP A 157 6.45 1.16 0.49
CA ASP A 157 5.16 0.47 0.34
C ASP A 157 4.70 -0.34 1.57
N PRO A 158 4.51 0.30 2.73
CA PRO A 158 4.08 -0.41 3.93
C PRO A 158 2.64 -0.87 3.84
N SER A 159 2.36 -2.12 4.22
CA SER A 159 1.00 -2.64 4.38
C SER A 159 0.85 -3.52 5.62
N LEU A 160 -0.36 -3.55 6.17
CA LEU A 160 -0.63 -4.19 7.46
C LEU A 160 -1.67 -5.30 7.33
N ILE A 161 -1.43 -6.39 8.05
CA ILE A 161 -2.44 -7.40 8.37
C ILE A 161 -2.52 -7.64 9.87
N PRO A 162 -3.72 -7.85 10.42
CA PRO A 162 -3.86 -8.26 11.81
C PRO A 162 -3.40 -9.72 12.00
N VAL A 163 -2.91 -10.05 13.20
CA VAL A 163 -2.49 -11.43 13.51
C VAL A 163 -3.63 -12.30 14.03
N ASP A 164 -4.70 -11.68 14.49
CA ASP A 164 -5.92 -12.29 14.98
C ASP A 164 -7.15 -11.50 14.47
N PRO A 165 -8.36 -12.08 14.42
CA PRO A 165 -9.54 -11.42 13.86
C PRO A 165 -9.86 -10.06 14.51
N GLU A 166 -9.54 -9.90 15.79
CA GLU A 166 -9.78 -8.67 16.54
C GLU A 166 -8.53 -7.77 16.61
N ALA A 167 -7.43 -8.13 15.94
CA ALA A 167 -6.16 -7.42 15.98
C ALA A 167 -5.67 -7.07 17.41
N GLN A 168 -6.02 -7.88 18.41
CA GLN A 168 -5.69 -7.65 19.83
C GLN A 168 -4.21 -7.83 20.09
N GLU A 169 -3.59 -8.80 19.40
CA GLU A 169 -2.16 -9.04 19.50
C GLU A 169 -1.36 -8.15 18.54
N GLY A 170 -2.04 -7.34 17.72
CA GLY A 170 -1.44 -6.40 16.77
C GLY A 170 -1.36 -6.95 15.36
N TYR A 171 -0.25 -6.67 14.68
CA TYR A 171 -0.13 -6.79 13.23
C TYR A 171 1.19 -7.40 12.79
N TRP A 172 1.21 -7.86 11.54
CA TRP A 172 2.41 -7.88 10.71
C TRP A 172 2.38 -6.70 9.76
N LEU A 173 3.49 -5.96 9.72
CA LEU A 173 3.75 -4.89 8.76
C LEU A 173 4.64 -5.45 7.65
N MET A 174 4.09 -5.58 6.45
CA MET A 174 4.82 -5.88 5.24
C MET A 174 5.36 -4.60 4.60
N PHE A 175 6.48 -4.68 3.90
CA PHE A 175 7.06 -3.55 3.19
C PHE A 175 8.07 -4.00 2.14
N THR A 176 8.26 -3.16 1.14
CA THR A 176 9.33 -3.27 0.15
C THR A 176 10.66 -2.84 0.77
N CYS A 177 11.67 -3.70 0.70
CA CYS A 177 13.05 -3.37 1.05
C CYS A 177 13.78 -2.86 -0.20
N ILE A 178 14.26 -1.61 -0.16
CA ILE A 178 15.16 -1.09 -1.19
C ILE A 178 16.60 -1.33 -0.74
N ASP A 179 17.36 -2.01 -1.59
CA ASP A 179 18.80 -2.23 -1.38
C ASP A 179 19.63 -1.04 -1.89
N GLY A 180 20.93 -1.05 -1.57
CA GLY A 180 21.85 0.02 -1.99
C GLY A 180 22.04 0.17 -3.50
N ALA A 181 21.57 -0.79 -4.32
CA ALA A 181 21.56 -0.69 -5.78
C ALA A 181 20.27 -0.05 -6.32
N GLY A 182 19.28 0.21 -5.46
CA GLY A 182 18.01 0.83 -5.81
C GLY A 182 16.98 -0.15 -6.37
N ALA A 183 17.29 -1.45 -6.44
CA ALA A 183 16.36 -2.47 -6.88
C ALA A 183 15.55 -2.97 -5.67
N ALA A 184 14.24 -3.10 -5.85
CA ALA A 184 13.36 -3.70 -4.88
C ALA A 184 13.30 -5.21 -5.13
N MET A 185 14.13 -6.00 -4.43
CA MET A 185 14.23 -7.45 -4.69
C MET A 185 13.52 -8.30 -3.64
N GLU A 186 13.19 -7.72 -2.49
CA GLU A 186 12.62 -8.43 -1.36
C GLU A 186 11.45 -7.67 -0.75
N ILE A 187 10.40 -8.40 -0.37
CA ILE A 187 9.33 -7.92 0.49
C ILE A 187 9.52 -8.55 1.87
N HIS A 188 9.64 -7.71 2.88
CA HIS A 188 9.84 -8.12 4.26
C HIS A 188 8.56 -7.97 5.06
N ALA A 189 8.54 -8.58 6.24
CA ALA A 189 7.57 -8.26 7.28
C ALA A 189 8.22 -8.11 8.65
N VAL A 190 7.68 -7.22 9.47
CA VAL A 190 8.00 -7.10 10.89
C VAL A 190 6.76 -7.15 11.76
N ARG A 191 6.92 -7.67 12.97
CA ARG A 191 5.84 -7.76 13.95
C ARG A 191 5.62 -6.41 14.63
N ILE A 192 4.37 -5.97 14.68
CA ILE A 192 3.93 -4.72 15.29
C ILE A 192 2.89 -5.00 16.38
N SER A 193 3.05 -4.43 17.57
CA SER A 193 2.09 -4.57 18.67
C SER A 193 0.80 -3.80 18.39
N ARG A 194 -0.26 -4.06 19.17
CA ARG A 194 -1.50 -3.26 19.13
C ARG A 194 -1.25 -1.75 19.35
N ALA A 195 -0.23 -1.41 20.12
CA ALA A 195 0.19 -0.04 20.40
C ALA A 195 0.97 0.62 19.24
N LEU A 196 1.10 -0.06 18.10
CA LEU A 196 1.86 0.38 16.92
C LEU A 196 3.37 0.50 17.17
N GLU A 197 3.91 -0.37 18.02
CA GLU A 197 5.34 -0.45 18.33
C GLU A 197 5.96 -1.72 17.73
N VAL A 198 7.22 -1.63 17.31
CA VAL A 198 7.97 -2.78 16.78
C VAL A 198 8.21 -3.81 17.88
N VAL A 199 7.73 -5.03 17.67
CA VAL A 199 8.01 -6.19 18.54
C VAL A 199 9.42 -6.69 18.24
N ARG A 200 10.19 -6.98 19.29
CA ARG A 200 11.61 -7.33 19.19
C ARG A 200 11.86 -8.80 19.52
N GLU A 201 12.81 -9.38 18.79
CA GLU A 201 13.31 -10.74 18.95
C GLU A 201 14.84 -10.72 18.80
N GLY A 202 15.57 -11.39 19.69
CA GLY A 202 17.04 -11.51 19.58
C GLY A 202 17.84 -10.19 19.54
N GLY A 203 17.28 -9.09 20.05
CA GLY A 203 17.91 -7.76 20.04
C GLY A 203 17.58 -6.87 18.83
N GLY A 204 16.87 -7.40 17.83
CA GLY A 204 16.36 -6.66 16.66
C GLY A 204 14.84 -6.74 16.54
N PRO A 205 14.24 -6.15 15.48
CA PRO A 205 12.85 -6.40 15.12
C PRO A 205 12.60 -7.89 14.87
N MET A 206 11.46 -8.41 15.32
CA MET A 206 10.99 -9.72 14.87
C MET A 206 10.60 -9.60 13.40
N ARG A 207 11.45 -10.14 12.52
CA ARG A 207 11.41 -9.94 11.06
C ARG A 207 11.31 -11.27 10.31
N ARG A 208 10.63 -11.25 9.17
CA ARG A 208 10.67 -12.31 8.15
C ARG A 208 10.93 -11.69 6.77
N VAL A 209 11.60 -12.42 5.88
CA VAL A 209 11.60 -12.13 4.44
C VAL A 209 10.48 -12.97 3.85
N LEU A 210 9.51 -12.34 3.20
CA LEU A 210 8.28 -13.01 2.73
C LEU A 210 8.34 -13.42 1.28
N LEU A 211 8.88 -12.56 0.42
CA LEU A 211 9.01 -12.80 -1.01
C LEU A 211 10.38 -12.35 -1.47
N VAL A 212 11.03 -13.16 -2.28
CA VAL A 212 12.32 -12.87 -2.91
C VAL A 212 12.17 -12.99 -4.42
N ALA A 213 12.47 -11.93 -5.16
CA ALA A 213 12.26 -11.85 -6.60
C ALA A 213 12.88 -13.03 -7.39
N SER A 214 14.09 -13.46 -7.00
CA SER A 214 14.79 -14.59 -7.65
C SER A 214 14.09 -15.94 -7.47
N GLU A 215 13.21 -16.08 -6.49
CA GLU A 215 12.48 -17.32 -6.18
C GLU A 215 11.11 -17.37 -6.88
N LEU A 216 10.62 -16.23 -7.38
CA LEU A 216 9.31 -16.11 -8.00
C LEU A 216 9.31 -16.47 -9.50
N GLY A 217 10.45 -16.29 -10.17
CA GLY A 217 10.63 -16.61 -11.59
C GLY A 217 10.71 -15.39 -12.51
N PRO A 218 10.64 -15.58 -13.84
CA PRO A 218 10.99 -14.55 -14.82
C PRO A 218 10.13 -13.28 -14.78
N PHE A 219 8.88 -13.37 -14.32
CA PHE A 219 7.97 -12.22 -14.25
C PHE A 219 8.37 -11.19 -13.18
N ALA A 220 9.28 -11.55 -12.29
CA ALA A 220 9.77 -10.72 -11.18
C ALA A 220 11.29 -10.45 -11.30
N ALA A 221 11.92 -10.81 -12.43
CA ALA A 221 13.37 -10.82 -12.58
C ALA A 221 14.05 -9.45 -12.34
N ALA A 222 13.33 -8.36 -12.58
CA ALA A 222 13.82 -6.99 -12.39
C ALA A 222 13.34 -6.35 -11.07
N GLY A 223 12.45 -7.00 -10.31
CA GLY A 223 12.06 -6.57 -8.97
C GLY A 223 10.62 -6.87 -8.59
N ILE A 224 10.32 -6.66 -7.30
CA ILE A 224 9.01 -6.77 -6.66
C ILE A 224 8.81 -5.62 -5.66
N ARG A 225 7.58 -5.12 -5.55
CA ARG A 225 7.22 -4.07 -4.58
C ARG A 225 5.72 -4.00 -4.31
N SER A 226 5.32 -3.08 -3.45
CA SER A 226 3.93 -2.74 -3.16
C SER A 226 3.07 -3.94 -2.77
N PRO A 227 3.39 -4.62 -1.65
CA PRO A 227 2.56 -5.71 -1.15
C PRO A 227 1.20 -5.18 -0.69
N GLU A 228 0.13 -5.77 -1.21
CA GLU A 228 -1.26 -5.53 -0.86
C GLU A 228 -1.86 -6.83 -0.28
N PRO A 229 -1.76 -7.03 1.04
CA PRO A 229 -2.20 -8.25 1.68
C PRO A 229 -3.68 -8.21 2.07
N VAL A 230 -4.37 -9.32 1.84
CA VAL A 230 -5.69 -9.63 2.39
C VAL A 230 -5.59 -10.92 3.18
N ILE A 231 -5.98 -10.85 4.46
CA ILE A 231 -6.05 -12.01 5.35
C ILE A 231 -7.52 -12.37 5.61
N SER A 232 -7.84 -13.65 5.53
CA SER A 232 -9.14 -14.19 5.94
C SER A 232 -8.94 -15.24 7.03
N PHE A 233 -9.61 -15.04 8.16
CA PHE A 233 -9.69 -16.02 9.24
C PHE A 233 -10.95 -16.86 9.03
N GLU A 234 -10.77 -18.16 8.88
CA GLU A 234 -11.82 -19.14 8.64
C GLU A 234 -11.85 -20.15 9.80
N LYS A 235 -12.92 -20.95 9.91
CA LYS A 235 -13.03 -21.97 10.97
C LYS A 235 -11.90 -23.01 10.92
N ASP A 236 -11.43 -23.31 9.71
CA ASP A 236 -10.40 -24.33 9.48
C ASP A 236 -8.98 -23.74 9.40
N GLY A 237 -8.81 -22.44 9.70
CA GLY A 237 -7.49 -21.81 9.70
C GLY A 237 -7.50 -20.40 9.12
N MET A 238 -6.38 -20.00 8.54
CA MET A 238 -6.23 -18.71 7.88
C MET A 238 -5.77 -18.89 6.45
N ARG A 239 -6.15 -17.92 5.62
CA ARG A 239 -5.57 -17.70 4.30
C ARG A 239 -5.04 -16.28 4.20
N LEU A 240 -3.81 -16.16 3.74
CA LEU A 240 -3.18 -14.90 3.39
C LEU A 240 -2.99 -14.86 1.87
N ARG A 241 -3.41 -13.75 1.26
CA ARG A 241 -3.17 -13.44 -0.15
C ARG A 241 -2.42 -12.12 -0.22
N ILE A 242 -1.35 -12.08 -0.99
CA ILE A 242 -0.53 -10.88 -1.16
C ILE A 242 -0.51 -10.59 -2.65
N TRP A 243 -1.25 -9.56 -3.07
CA TRP A 243 -1.02 -8.98 -4.39
C TRP A 243 0.21 -8.10 -4.31
N PHE A 244 0.99 -8.05 -5.38
CA PHE A 244 2.17 -7.21 -5.42
C PHE A 244 2.50 -6.83 -6.85
N LEU A 245 3.28 -5.76 -7.01
CA LEU A 245 3.82 -5.38 -8.30
C LEU A 245 5.09 -6.18 -8.55
N ALA A 246 5.17 -6.79 -9.73
CA ALA A 246 6.33 -7.55 -10.18
C ALA A 246 6.82 -7.00 -11.52
N GLN A 247 8.12 -6.96 -11.70
CA GLN A 247 8.77 -6.40 -12.88
C GLN A 247 9.58 -7.48 -13.59
N ALA A 248 9.23 -7.75 -14.86
CA ALA A 248 9.98 -8.70 -15.68
C ALA A 248 11.26 -8.04 -16.24
N GLU A 249 11.10 -6.85 -16.83
CA GLU A 249 12.15 -5.98 -17.34
C GLU A 249 11.95 -4.56 -16.81
N PRO A 250 12.99 -3.72 -16.71
CA PRO A 250 12.86 -2.35 -16.23
C PRO A 250 11.73 -1.57 -16.92
N GLY A 251 10.76 -1.09 -16.14
CA GLY A 251 9.55 -0.40 -16.60
C GLY A 251 8.33 -1.30 -16.83
N GLU A 252 8.51 -2.61 -16.99
CA GLU A 252 7.42 -3.56 -17.28
C GLU A 252 6.75 -4.10 -16.02
N TRP A 253 6.00 -3.25 -15.32
CA TRP A 253 5.27 -3.64 -14.13
C TRP A 253 3.98 -4.41 -14.47
N GLY A 254 3.81 -5.56 -13.83
CA GLY A 254 2.58 -6.35 -13.78
C GLY A 254 2.09 -6.55 -12.34
N VAL A 255 0.89 -7.10 -12.20
CA VAL A 255 0.32 -7.52 -10.90
C VAL A 255 0.47 -9.02 -10.76
N ALA A 256 1.09 -9.45 -9.68
CA ALA A 256 1.25 -10.85 -9.29
C ALA A 256 0.55 -11.13 -7.95
N LEU A 257 0.42 -12.41 -7.62
CA LEU A 257 -0.17 -12.90 -6.38
C LEU A 257 0.68 -14.00 -5.76
N ALA A 258 0.82 -13.96 -4.43
CA ALA A 258 1.27 -15.09 -3.63
C ALA A 258 0.19 -15.44 -2.60
N GLU A 259 0.07 -16.72 -2.27
CA GLU A 259 -0.90 -17.22 -1.28
C GLU A 259 -0.21 -18.07 -0.22
N ALA A 260 -0.64 -17.93 1.03
CA ALA A 260 -0.24 -18.78 2.14
C ALA A 260 -1.48 -19.27 2.89
N ARG A 261 -1.40 -20.47 3.49
CA ARG A 261 -2.47 -21.07 4.30
C ARG A 261 -1.89 -21.80 5.48
N THR A 262 -2.56 -21.73 6.62
CA THR A 262 -2.24 -22.56 7.80
C THR A 262 -3.52 -22.87 8.56
N HIS A 263 -3.56 -24.05 9.20
CA HIS A 263 -4.64 -24.44 10.10
C HIS A 263 -4.36 -24.01 11.55
N ASP A 264 -3.10 -23.69 11.87
CA ASP A 264 -2.69 -23.17 13.16
C ASP A 264 -2.60 -21.65 13.06
N THR A 265 -3.58 -20.96 13.62
CA THR A 265 -3.60 -19.49 13.68
C THR A 265 -2.88 -18.96 14.91
N ALA A 266 -2.62 -19.78 15.94
CA ALA A 266 -1.95 -19.35 17.16
C ALA A 266 -0.47 -19.02 16.92
N VAL A 267 0.13 -19.62 15.90
CA VAL A 267 1.51 -19.31 15.49
C VAL A 267 1.66 -17.95 14.82
N LEU A 268 0.57 -17.30 14.40
CA LEU A 268 0.64 -16.01 13.69
C LEU A 268 1.28 -14.89 14.50
N ALA A 269 1.19 -14.97 15.82
CA ALA A 269 1.85 -14.01 16.70
C ALA A 269 3.39 -14.04 16.56
N PHE A 270 3.95 -15.15 16.07
CA PHE A 270 5.38 -15.44 16.03
C PHE A 270 5.91 -15.71 14.62
N GLU A 271 5.06 -16.15 13.70
CA GLU A 271 5.46 -16.57 12.36
C GLU A 271 4.37 -16.30 11.32
N LEU A 272 4.78 -15.89 10.12
CA LEU A 272 3.90 -15.83 8.96
C LEU A 272 4.05 -17.11 8.14
N PRO A 273 2.95 -17.73 7.68
CA PRO A 273 3.06 -18.86 6.77
C PRO A 273 3.75 -18.42 5.47
N GLU A 274 4.59 -19.28 4.93
CA GLU A 274 5.35 -19.01 3.71
C GLU A 274 4.40 -18.85 2.50
N PRO A 275 4.39 -17.68 1.84
CA PRO A 275 3.58 -17.47 0.64
C PRO A 275 4.18 -18.16 -0.58
N VAL A 276 3.33 -18.83 -1.36
CA VAL A 276 3.70 -19.48 -2.62
C VAL A 276 3.16 -18.68 -3.80
N PRO A 277 3.94 -18.42 -4.86
CA PRO A 277 3.45 -17.71 -6.03
C PRO A 277 2.32 -18.45 -6.74
N PHE A 278 1.32 -17.70 -7.19
CA PHE A 278 0.20 -18.23 -7.95
C PHE A 278 0.65 -18.70 -9.34
N LEU A 279 0.13 -19.86 -9.79
CA LEU A 279 0.61 -20.55 -11.00
C LEU A 279 0.47 -19.74 -12.30
N VAL A 280 -0.51 -18.83 -12.36
CA VAL A 280 -0.80 -18.03 -13.56
C VAL A 280 -0.20 -16.63 -13.49
N ASN A 281 0.77 -16.40 -12.58
CA ASN A 281 1.44 -15.11 -12.50
C ASN A 281 2.19 -14.76 -13.81
N PRO A 282 2.21 -13.46 -14.19
CA PRO A 282 1.48 -12.36 -13.56
C PRO A 282 -0.02 -12.42 -13.91
N ILE A 283 -0.89 -12.12 -12.93
CA ILE A 283 -2.34 -12.10 -13.12
C ILE A 283 -2.76 -10.97 -14.06
N ILE A 284 -2.07 -9.82 -14.00
CA ILE A 284 -2.21 -8.72 -14.95
C ILE A 284 -0.83 -8.40 -15.50
N SER A 285 -0.63 -8.60 -16.81
CA SER A 285 0.63 -8.23 -17.46
C SER A 285 0.67 -6.74 -17.81
N SER A 286 1.89 -6.20 -17.92
CA SER A 286 2.19 -4.87 -18.46
C SER A 286 1.65 -4.67 -19.89
N THR A 287 1.47 -5.75 -20.63
CA THR A 287 0.97 -5.78 -22.02
C THR A 287 -0.54 -5.96 -22.13
N SER A 288 -1.24 -6.15 -21.01
CA SER A 288 -2.69 -6.37 -21.03
C SER A 288 -3.43 -5.16 -21.58
N THR A 289 -4.58 -5.39 -22.24
CA THR A 289 -5.46 -4.32 -22.74
C THR A 289 -5.88 -3.37 -21.62
N LEU A 290 -6.04 -3.89 -20.40
CA LEU A 290 -6.35 -3.08 -19.23
C LEU A 290 -5.29 -2.01 -18.96
N VAL A 291 -4.01 -2.37 -19.09
CA VAL A 291 -2.88 -1.47 -18.87
C VAL A 291 -2.65 -0.58 -20.09
N ARG A 292 -2.75 -1.13 -21.31
CA ARG A 292 -2.37 -0.46 -22.57
C ARG A 292 -3.49 0.35 -23.24
N SER A 293 -4.76 0.18 -22.85
CA SER A 293 -5.87 0.90 -23.50
C SER A 293 -5.75 2.41 -23.27
N GLY A 294 -5.78 3.18 -24.37
CA GLY A 294 -5.61 4.64 -24.38
C GLY A 294 -4.14 5.10 -24.45
N CYS A 295 -3.18 4.18 -24.44
CA CYS A 295 -1.76 4.47 -24.61
C CYS A 295 -1.39 4.55 -26.08
N LEU A 296 -0.60 5.56 -26.46
CA LEU A 296 0.03 5.65 -27.77
C LEU A 296 1.56 5.54 -27.58
N GLY A 297 2.08 4.31 -27.59
CA GLY A 297 3.50 4.01 -27.37
C GLY A 297 3.75 2.98 -26.26
N GLU A 298 5.01 2.81 -25.89
CA GLU A 298 5.44 1.84 -24.86
C GLU A 298 5.33 2.37 -23.43
N ASP A 299 5.04 3.67 -23.24
CA ASP A 299 5.33 4.38 -21.99
C ASP A 299 4.30 4.22 -20.86
N CYS A 300 3.26 3.40 -21.03
CA CYS A 300 2.29 3.18 -19.95
C CYS A 300 2.79 2.21 -18.89
N THR A 301 2.77 2.64 -17.63
CA THR A 301 3.23 1.84 -16.51
C THR A 301 2.18 1.76 -15.41
N ILE A 302 2.11 0.60 -14.76
CA ILE A 302 1.42 0.45 -13.48
C ILE A 302 2.28 1.16 -12.42
N THR A 303 1.65 2.01 -11.60
CA THR A 303 2.34 2.78 -10.56
C THR A 303 2.00 2.28 -9.16
N GLY A 304 0.83 1.68 -8.98
CA GLY A 304 0.36 1.16 -7.69
C GLY A 304 -0.86 0.26 -7.85
N ILE A 305 -1.16 -0.46 -6.78
CA ILE A 305 -2.37 -1.28 -6.64
C ILE A 305 -2.84 -1.16 -5.20
N ALA A 306 -4.16 -1.16 -5.00
CA ALA A 306 -4.77 -1.36 -3.68
C ALA A 306 -5.78 -2.50 -3.78
N VAL A 307 -5.87 -3.34 -2.75
CA VAL A 307 -6.83 -4.44 -2.70
C VAL A 307 -7.54 -4.48 -1.35
N THR A 308 -8.87 -4.51 -1.36
CA THR A 308 -9.65 -4.72 -0.12
C THR A 308 -10.89 -5.58 -0.39
N PRO A 309 -11.30 -6.42 0.56
CA PRO A 309 -12.66 -6.97 0.58
C PRO A 309 -13.69 -5.85 0.67
N ARG A 310 -14.90 -6.12 0.15
CA ARG A 310 -16.06 -5.28 0.46
C ARG A 310 -16.58 -5.60 1.87
N ALA A 311 -16.95 -4.57 2.61
CA ALA A 311 -17.53 -4.73 3.94
C ALA A 311 -18.94 -5.34 3.91
N ASP A 312 -19.67 -5.22 2.80
CA ASP A 312 -20.97 -5.87 2.62
C ASP A 312 -20.88 -7.32 2.14
N ASP A 313 -19.85 -7.63 1.35
CA ASP A 313 -19.60 -8.95 0.77
C ASP A 313 -18.09 -9.27 0.77
N PRO A 314 -17.57 -9.88 1.85
CA PRO A 314 -16.14 -10.16 2.00
C PRO A 314 -15.56 -11.11 0.95
N ASP A 315 -16.40 -11.86 0.23
CA ASP A 315 -15.97 -12.75 -0.86
C ASP A 315 -15.74 -11.98 -2.17
N ARG A 316 -16.09 -10.70 -2.21
CA ARG A 316 -15.82 -9.81 -3.35
C ARG A 316 -14.72 -8.84 -3.00
N LEU A 317 -13.65 -8.89 -3.79
CA LEU A 317 -12.51 -8.00 -3.66
C LEU A 317 -12.65 -6.83 -4.63
N ARG A 318 -12.41 -5.63 -4.13
CA ARG A 318 -12.23 -4.42 -4.94
C ARG A 318 -10.75 -4.15 -5.08
N PHE A 319 -10.38 -3.75 -6.29
CA PHE A 319 -9.04 -3.35 -6.64
C PHE A 319 -9.07 -1.90 -7.13
N VAL A 320 -8.02 -1.15 -6.82
CA VAL A 320 -7.73 0.12 -7.48
C VAL A 320 -6.36 -0.01 -8.12
N LEU A 321 -6.34 -0.08 -9.45
CA LEU A 321 -5.09 -0.09 -10.20
C LEU A 321 -4.72 1.36 -10.54
N ALA A 322 -3.59 1.84 -10.04
CA ALA A 322 -3.02 3.11 -10.45
C ALA A 322 -2.08 2.88 -11.65
N ARG A 323 -2.27 3.67 -12.70
CA ARG A 323 -1.41 3.67 -13.89
C ARG A 323 -1.11 5.08 -14.35
N ARG A 324 0.00 5.23 -15.05
CA ARG A 324 0.37 6.47 -15.75
C ARG A 324 0.23 6.29 -17.26
N LEU A 325 -0.45 7.24 -17.89
CA LEU A 325 -0.60 7.33 -19.35
C LEU A 325 0.25 8.48 -19.90
N TYR A 326 1.02 8.22 -20.96
CA TYR A 326 1.70 9.28 -21.72
C TYR A 326 0.90 9.56 -23.00
N LEU A 327 0.50 10.82 -23.18
CA LEU A 327 -0.28 11.27 -24.33
C LEU A 327 0.63 11.95 -25.37
N PRO A 328 0.30 11.90 -26.68
CA PRO A 328 1.19 12.35 -27.77
C PRO A 328 1.66 13.81 -27.70
N GLU A 329 0.88 14.69 -27.09
CA GLU A 329 1.12 16.14 -27.04
C GLU A 329 0.80 16.73 -25.65
N GLY A 330 0.83 15.91 -24.59
CA GLY A 330 0.40 16.32 -23.25
C GLY A 330 1.23 15.73 -22.13
N ASP A 331 1.06 16.32 -20.95
CA ASP A 331 1.66 15.82 -19.72
C ASP A 331 1.15 14.41 -19.37
N PRO A 332 1.97 13.59 -18.69
CA PRO A 332 1.51 12.30 -18.21
C PRO A 332 0.25 12.45 -17.35
N THR A 333 -0.74 11.60 -17.60
CA THR A 333 -1.98 11.56 -16.84
C THR A 333 -2.00 10.32 -15.95
N ASP A 334 -2.11 10.54 -14.64
CA ASP A 334 -2.34 9.45 -13.69
C ASP A 334 -3.82 9.05 -13.70
N GLN A 335 -4.08 7.75 -13.73
CA GLN A 335 -5.43 7.18 -13.73
C GLN A 335 -5.58 6.12 -12.65
N LEU A 336 -6.76 6.11 -12.04
CA LEU A 336 -7.21 5.05 -11.13
C LEU A 336 -8.28 4.24 -11.83
N ILE A 337 -8.03 2.94 -11.98
CA ILE A 337 -8.98 2.01 -12.58
C ILE A 337 -9.55 1.12 -11.47
N PRO A 338 -10.84 1.26 -11.13
CA PRO A 338 -11.48 0.33 -10.22
C PRO A 338 -11.75 -0.99 -10.94
N LEU A 339 -11.45 -2.10 -10.27
CA LEU A 339 -11.78 -3.45 -10.71
C LEU A 339 -12.51 -4.18 -9.57
N GLU A 340 -13.26 -5.21 -9.92
CA GLU A 340 -13.88 -6.10 -8.96
C GLU A 340 -13.73 -7.53 -9.40
N GLN A 341 -13.49 -8.40 -8.43
CA GLN A 341 -13.43 -9.82 -8.67
C GLN A 341 -14.11 -10.54 -7.51
N THR A 342 -15.03 -11.44 -7.84
CA THR A 342 -15.53 -12.40 -6.86
C THR A 342 -14.44 -13.44 -6.65
N TRP A 343 -13.93 -13.50 -5.44
CA TRP A 343 -13.04 -14.54 -4.96
C TRP A 343 -13.87 -15.46 -4.08
N SER A 344 -14.63 -16.35 -4.72
CA SER A 344 -15.35 -17.39 -3.98
C SER A 344 -14.38 -18.11 -3.06
N LYS A 345 -14.76 -18.30 -1.80
CA LYS A 345 -14.13 -19.29 -0.93
C LYS A 345 -14.13 -20.63 -1.69
N PRO A 346 -12.98 -21.22 -2.04
CA PRO A 346 -12.92 -22.61 -2.47
C PRO A 346 -13.28 -23.52 -1.29
#